data_AF-A0A2T2SEG1-F1
#
_entry.id   AF-A0A2T2SEG1-F1
#
_cell.length_a   1.000
_cell.length_b   1.000
_cell.length_c   1.000
_cell.angle_alpha   90.00
_cell.angle_beta   90.00
_cell.angle_gamma   90.00
#
_symmetry.space_group_name_H-M   'P 1'
#
loop_
_entity.id
_entity.type
_entity.pdbx_description
1 polymer ?
#
loop_
_entity_poly.entity_id
_entity_poly.type
_entity_poly.pdbx_seq_one_letter_code
_entity_poly.pdbx_strand_id
1 'polypeptide(L)' 'HAFFDLGYVARPALEATTATRGWHPGYGLGVRLQTAIGRISATYALNPKVQSPADGRVHLGLSVGL' A
#
# COMPACT_ATOMS: atom_id res chain seq x y z
N HIS A 1 13.51 -4.30 -2.99
CA HIS A 1 13.41 -4.05 -1.54
C HIS A 1 12.18 -4.75 -1.01
N ALA A 2 12.20 -5.16 0.26
CA ALA A 2 11.02 -5.64 0.97
C ALA A 2 10.56 -4.57 1.96
N PHE A 3 9.28 -4.57 2.35
CA PHE A 3 8.74 -3.63 3.32
C PHE A 3 7.67 -4.27 4.20
N PHE A 4 7.48 -3.65 5.37
CA PHE A 4 6.35 -3.83 6.26
C PHE A 4 5.84 -2.43 6.62
N ASP A 5 4.52 -2.24 6.58
CA ASP A 5 3.84 -1.02 6.97
C ASP A 5 2.72 -1.33 7.97
N LEU A 6 2.37 -0.34 8.78
CA LEU A 6 1.32 -0.46 9.79
C LEU A 6 0.50 0.83 9.85
N GLY A 7 -0.77 0.74 9.46
CA GLY A 7 -1.74 1.81 9.62
C GLY A 7 -2.62 1.60 10.84
N TYR A 8 -2.97 2.68 11.55
CA TYR A 8 -4.04 2.69 12.54
C TYR A 8 -5.13 3.66 12.09
N VAL A 9 -6.38 3.24 12.20
CA VAL A 9 -7.53 4.06 11.86
C VAL A 9 -8.46 4.06 13.06
N ALA A 10 -8.85 5.25 13.52
CA ALA A 10 -9.93 5.45 14.49
C ALA A 10 -10.94 6.41 13.87
N ARG A 11 -12.10 5.88 13.49
CA ARG A 11 -13.23 6.66 12.97
C ARG A 11 -14.25 6.83 14.08
N PRO A 12 -14.54 8.07 14.51
CA PRO A 12 -15.61 8.31 15.47
C PRO A 12 -16.97 7.94 14.87
N ALA A 13 -17.97 7.77 15.74
CA ALA A 13 -19.34 7.60 15.28
C ALA A 13 -19.85 8.92 14.69
N LEU A 14 -20.54 8.83 13.56
CA LEU A 14 -21.39 9.89 13.00
C LEU A 14 -22.82 9.36 12.97
N GLU A 15 -23.82 10.21 12.70
CA GLU A 15 -25.25 9.88 12.88
C GLU A 15 -25.65 8.48 12.38
N ALA A 16 -25.17 8.07 11.20
CA ALA A 16 -25.49 6.79 10.58
C ALA A 16 -24.36 5.73 10.65
N THR A 17 -23.27 5.98 11.39
CA THR A 17 -22.11 5.08 11.43
C THR A 17 -21.63 4.78 12.85
N THR A 18 -21.39 3.51 13.13
CA THR A 18 -20.73 3.10 14.37
C THR A 18 -19.27 3.51 14.37
N ALA A 19 -18.75 3.89 15.54
CA ALA A 19 -17.33 4.10 15.72
C ALA A 19 -16.55 2.83 15.35
N THR A 20 -15.48 2.97 14.57
CA THR A 20 -14.62 1.85 14.19
C THR A 20 -13.18 2.18 14.49
N ARG A 21 -12.42 1.18 14.96
CA ARG A 21 -10.99 1.31 15.15
C ARG A 21 -10.29 0.04 14.72
N GLY A 22 -9.09 0.16 14.19
CA GLY A 22 -8.36 -1.02 13.75
C GLY A 22 -6.94 -0.73 13.31
N TRP A 23 -6.11 -1.75 13.46
CA TRP A 23 -4.80 -1.83 12.84
C TRP A 23 -4.93 -2.46 11.45
N HIS A 24 -4.13 -1.96 10.52
CA HIS A 24 -4.08 -2.35 9.11
C HIS A 24 -2.61 -2.58 8.75
N PRO A 25 -2.03 -3.72 9.13
CA PRO A 25 -0.68 -4.08 8.72
C PRO A 25 -0.64 -4.46 7.23
N GLY A 26 0.42 -4.07 6.55
CA GLY A 26 0.73 -4.43 5.18
C GLY A 26 2.18 -4.88 5.05
N TYR A 27 2.47 -5.69 4.05
CA TYR A 27 3.84 -6.09 3.73
C TYR A 27 3.96 -6.38 2.24
N GLY A 28 5.18 -6.32 1.71
CA GLY A 28 5.35 -6.53 0.29
C GLY A 28 6.77 -6.39 -0.23
N LEU A 29 6.86 -6.40 -1.55
CA LEU A 29 8.09 -6.26 -2.31
C LEU A 29 7.96 -5.10 -3.28
N GLY A 30 9.07 -4.40 -3.49
CA GLY A 30 9.13 -3.28 -4.41
C GLY A 30 10.42 -3.25 -5.21
N VAL A 31 10.30 -2.78 -6.44
CA VAL A 31 11.43 -2.47 -7.33
C VAL A 31 11.39 -0.99 -7.68
N ARG A 32 12.57 -0.40 -7.83
CA ARG A 32 12.74 0.99 -8.25
C ARG A 32 13.91 1.04 -9.22
N LEU A 33 13.66 1.63 -10.38
CA LEU A 33 14.64 1.82 -11.44
C LEU A 33 14.75 3.31 -11.76
N GLN A 34 15.97 3.83 -11.69
CA GLN A 34 16.29 5.13 -12.25
C GLN A 34 16.72 4.94 -13.71
N THR A 35 16.14 5.72 -14.60
CA THR A 35 16.45 5.77 -16.04
C THR A 35 17.00 7.15 -16.39
N ALA A 36 17.46 7.32 -17.62
CA ALA A 36 17.93 8.62 -18.12
C ALA A 36 16.84 9.70 -18.12
N ILE A 37 15.57 9.31 -18.26
CA ILE A 37 14.43 10.24 -18.39
C ILE A 37 13.59 10.36 -17.11
N GLY A 38 13.97 9.65 -16.04
CA GLY A 38 13.22 9.65 -14.79
C GLY A 38 13.19 8.31 -14.08
N ARG A 39 12.24 8.15 -13.17
CA ARG A 39 12.15 7.01 -12.24
C ARG A 39 10.89 6.20 -12.47
N ILE A 40 11.06 4.88 -12.45
CA ILE A 40 10.00 3.88 -12.48
C ILE A 40 10.00 3.13 -11.14
N SER A 41 8.83 2.90 -10.56
CA SER A 41 8.67 2.05 -9.39
C SER A 41 7.46 1.13 -9.54
N ALA A 42 7.60 -0.10 -9.06
CA ALA A 42 6.51 -1.04 -8.93
C ALA A 42 6.55 -1.70 -7.55
N THR A 43 5.40 -1.83 -6.90
CA THR A 43 5.28 -2.52 -5.61
C THR A 43 4.13 -3.50 -5.64
N TYR A 44 4.33 -4.67 -5.04
CA TYR A 44 3.29 -5.66 -4.75
C TYR A 44 3.09 -5.76 -3.24
N ALA A 45 1.85 -5.56 -2.78
CA ALA A 45 1.50 -5.48 -1.36
C ALA A 45 0.41 -6.47 -0.98
N LEU A 46 0.55 -7.10 0.19
CA LEU A 46 -0.42 -7.97 0.84
C LEU A 46 -0.79 -7.41 2.23
N ASN A 47 -1.93 -7.83 2.76
CA ASN A 47 -2.33 -7.57 4.15
C ASN A 47 -3.07 -8.79 4.71
N PRO A 48 -3.20 -8.97 6.04
CA PRO A 48 -3.80 -10.19 6.61
C PRO A 48 -5.27 -10.45 6.25
N LYS A 49 -5.96 -9.51 5.59
CA LYS A 49 -7.35 -9.67 5.15
C LYS A 49 -7.46 -10.21 3.73
N VAL A 50 -6.36 -10.32 2.98
CA VAL A 50 -6.35 -10.97 1.66
C VAL A 50 -6.27 -12.48 1.85
N GLN A 51 -7.14 -13.23 1.18
CA GLN A 51 -7.22 -14.68 1.34
C GLN A 51 -6.25 -15.44 0.43
N SER A 52 -5.80 -14.79 -0.65
CA SER A 52 -4.82 -15.34 -1.58
C SER A 52 -3.74 -14.31 -1.93
N PRO A 53 -2.49 -14.74 -2.16
CA PRO A 53 -1.48 -13.93 -2.81
C PRO A 53 -1.86 -13.49 -4.22
N ALA A 54 -2.95 -13.96 -4.82
CA ALA A 54 -3.48 -13.42 -6.08
C ALA A 54 -4.31 -12.13 -5.89
N ASP A 55 -4.78 -11.87 -4.66
CA ASP A 55 -5.64 -10.72 -4.33
C ASP A 55 -4.85 -9.52 -3.78
N GLY A 56 -3.54 -9.51 -3.97
CA GLY A 56 -2.68 -8.41 -3.55
C GLY A 56 -2.86 -7.16 -4.41
N ARG A 57 -2.22 -6.08 -3.99
CA ARG A 57 -2.32 -4.77 -4.63
C ARG A 57 -1.02 -4.43 -5.34
N VAL A 58 -1.14 -4.06 -6.60
CA VAL A 58 -0.03 -3.52 -7.41
C VAL A 58 -0.11 -2.00 -7.39
N HIS A 59 0.99 -1.32 -7.06
CA HIS A 59 1.13 0.13 -7.28
C HIS A 59 2.27 0.40 -8.27
N LEU A 60 2.01 1.27 -9.23
CA LEU A 60 2.98 1.72 -10.22
C LEU A 60 3.22 3.22 -10.03
N GLY A 61 4.48 3.63 -10.07
CA GLY A 61 4.89 5.02 -9.96
C GLY A 61 5.81 5.39 -11.12
N LEU A 62 5.51 6.52 -11.75
CA LEU A 62 6.29 7.11 -12.83
C LEU A 62 6.56 8.56 -12.48
N SER A 63 7.82 8.98 -12.63
CA SER A 63 8.24 10.36 -12.43
C SER A 63 9.24 10.69 -13.53
N VAL A 64 8.96 11.73 -14.29
CA VAL A 64 9.85 12.23 -15.34
C VAL A 64 10.62 13.46 -14.82
N GLY A 65 11.90 13.54 -15.14
CA GLY A 65 12.70 14.74 -14.90
C GLY A 65 12.81 15.53 -16.21
N LEU A 66 12.45 16.81 -16.18
CA LEU A 66 12.74 17.78 -17.24
C LEU A 66 13.92 18.64 -16.82
#